data_AF-A0A482W330-F1
#
_entry.id   AF-A0A482W330-F1
#
_cell.length_a   1.000
_cell.length_b   1.000
_cell.length_c   1.000
_cell.angle_alpha   90.00
_cell.angle_beta   90.00
_cell.angle_gamma   90.00
#
_symmetry.space_group_name_H-M   'P 1'
#
loop_
_entity.id
_entity.type
_entity.pdbx_description
1 polymer ?
#
loop_
_entity_poly.entity_id
_entity_poly.type
_entity_poly.pdbx_seq_one_letter_code
_entity_poly.pdbx_strand_id
1 'polypeptide(L)'
;MDNASYHSAQTEKIPNTSSNKEEIKEFLQNNDLFFEESYTKKQLLEVLKTRQFTKKYNVDDMAKERGFQVLRLPPYHCNFNPIEMIWAELKSH
;
A
#
# COMPACT_ATOMS: atom_id res chain seq x y z
N MET A 1 -8.04 -6.51 -10.77
CA MET A 1 -6.92 -7.23 -10.12
C MET A 1 -7.35 -7.62 -8.72
N ASP A 2 -7.11 -8.88 -8.36
CA ASP A 2 -7.35 -9.41 -7.02
C ASP A 2 -6.31 -8.86 -6.02
N ASN A 3 -6.61 -8.98 -4.74
CA ASN A 3 -5.82 -8.35 -3.67
C ASN A 3 -4.70 -9.26 -3.14
N ALA A 4 -4.23 -10.25 -3.91
CA ALA A 4 -3.10 -11.07 -3.48
C ALA A 4 -1.87 -10.19 -3.17
N SER A 5 -1.14 -10.58 -2.14
CA SER A 5 0.03 -9.82 -1.65
C SER A 5 1.10 -9.63 -2.73
N TYR A 6 1.31 -10.64 -3.57
CA TYR A 6 2.26 -10.60 -4.69
C TYR A 6 1.87 -9.56 -5.77
N HIS A 7 0.58 -9.29 -5.96
CA HIS A 7 0.07 -8.26 -6.88
C HIS A 7 0.07 -6.85 -6.30
N SER A 8 0.45 -6.71 -5.02
CA SER A 8 0.34 -5.49 -4.24
C SER A 8 1.68 -5.01 -3.70
N ALA A 9 2.78 -5.39 -4.36
CA ALA A 9 4.11 -4.86 -4.07
C ALA A 9 4.13 -3.34 -4.32
N GLN A 10 4.27 -2.58 -3.24
CA GLN A 10 4.33 -1.12 -3.29
C GLN A 10 5.70 -0.67 -3.78
N THR A 11 5.71 0.31 -4.66
CA THR A 11 6.93 0.95 -5.19
C THR A 11 7.63 1.76 -4.09
N GLU A 12 6.84 2.44 -3.26
CA GLU A 12 7.30 3.14 -2.06
C GLU A 12 6.52 2.62 -0.86
N LYS A 13 7.23 1.98 0.07
CA LYS A 13 6.61 1.46 1.28
C LYS A 13 6.34 2.62 2.24
N ILE A 14 5.08 3.04 2.32
CA ILE A 14 4.67 4.06 3.28
C ILE A 14 4.94 3.52 4.70
N PRO A 15 5.71 4.24 5.53
CA PRO A 15 6.00 3.80 6.88
C PRO A 15 4.73 3.62 7.71
N ASN A 16 4.75 2.67 8.64
CA ASN A 16 3.64 2.43 9.55
C ASN A 16 4.13 2.22 10.99
N THR A 17 3.22 1.85 11.89
CA THR A 17 3.55 1.62 13.31
C THR A 17 4.63 0.57 13.54
N SER A 18 4.86 -0.32 12.57
CA SER A 18 5.90 -1.35 12.61
C SER A 18 7.23 -0.89 11.99
N SER A 19 7.29 0.24 11.29
CA SER A 19 8.53 0.80 10.73
C SER A 19 9.43 1.38 11.82
N ASN A 20 10.74 1.41 11.60
CA ASN A 20 11.70 2.02 12.51
C ASN A 20 11.55 3.54 12.54
N LYS A 21 11.98 4.18 13.63
CA LYS A 21 11.91 5.65 13.78
C LYS A 21 12.71 6.36 12.68
N GLU A 22 13.85 5.81 12.32
CA GLU A 22 14.74 6.32 11.26
C GLU A 22 14.09 6.23 9.88
N GLU A 23 13.49 5.09 9.53
CA GLU A 23 12.74 4.94 8.26
C GLU A 23 11.60 5.96 8.14
N ILE A 24 10.90 6.26 9.24
CA ILE A 24 9.84 7.28 9.24
C ILE A 24 10.44 8.66 9.01
N LYS A 25 11.56 9.00 9.65
CA LYS A 25 12.24 10.29 9.44
C LYS A 25 12.72 10.46 8.00
N GLU A 26 13.38 9.44 7.45
CA GLU A 26 13.87 9.43 6.07
C GLU A 26 12.71 9.62 5.08
N PHE A 27 11.59 8.91 5.30
CA PHE A 27 10.40 9.09 4.47
C PHE A 27 9.82 10.51 4.57
N LEU A 28 9.76 11.09 5.76
CA LEU A 28 9.29 12.47 5.96
C LEU A 28 10.22 13.47 5.25
N GLN A 29 11.54 13.29 5.34
CA GLN A 29 12.52 14.12 4.61
C GLN A 29 12.34 14.01 3.09
N ASN A 30 12.23 12.79 2.57
CA ASN A 30 12.06 12.54 1.13
C ASN A 30 10.73 13.09 0.57
N ASN A 31 9.75 13.37 1.44
CA ASN A 31 8.46 13.93 1.07
C ASN A 31 8.30 15.42 1.47
N ASP A 32 9.40 16.09 1.83
CA ASP A 32 9.46 17.49 2.24
C ASP A 32 8.50 17.83 3.40
N LEU A 33 8.35 16.89 4.34
CA LEU A 33 7.56 17.09 5.55
C LEU A 33 8.45 17.53 6.71
N PHE A 34 8.09 18.64 7.34
CA PHE A 34 8.76 19.12 8.53
C PHE A 34 8.50 18.21 9.73
N PHE A 35 9.56 17.89 10.48
CA PHE A 35 9.49 17.26 11.78
C PHE A 35 10.66 17.72 12.64
N GLU A 36 10.50 17.65 13.96
CA GLU A 36 11.60 17.90 14.89
C GLU A 36 12.28 16.59 15.30
N GLU A 37 13.58 16.63 15.57
CA GLU A 37 14.33 15.44 16.02
C GLU A 37 13.85 14.91 17.37
N SER A 38 13.29 15.80 18.21
CA SER A 38 12.68 15.54 19.50
C SER A 38 11.41 14.68 19.39
N TYR A 39 10.77 14.63 18.21
CA TYR A 39 9.48 13.98 18.06
C TYR A 39 9.57 12.48 18.36
N THR A 40 8.55 12.01 19.07
CA THR A 40 8.32 10.59 19.32
C THR A 40 7.84 9.91 18.03
N LYS A 41 7.95 8.59 17.98
CA LYS A 41 7.45 7.79 16.84
C LYS A 41 5.97 8.07 16.55
N LYS A 42 5.16 8.28 17.59
CA LYS A 42 3.73 8.60 17.44
C LYS A 42 3.53 9.95 16.75
N GLN A 43 4.26 10.98 17.16
CA GLN A 43 4.20 12.32 16.56
C GLN A 43 4.67 12.30 15.09
N LEU A 44 5.74 11.56 14.78
CA LEU A 44 6.18 11.39 13.39
C LEU A 44 5.11 10.73 12.51
N LEU A 45 4.38 9.74 13.05
CA LEU A 45 3.24 9.14 12.35
C LEU A 45 2.03 10.07 12.24
N GLU A 46 1.84 11.01 13.18
CA GLU A 46 0.82 12.05 13.05
C GLU A 46 1.16 13.05 11.96
N VAL A 47 2.43 13.48 11.85
CA VAL A 47 2.91 14.29 10.72
C VAL A 47 2.67 13.54 9.41
N LEU A 48 2.97 12.24 9.36
CA LEU A 48 2.70 11.42 8.18
C LEU A 48 1.20 11.39 7.79
N LYS A 49 0.28 11.49 8.76
CA LYS A 49 -1.17 11.55 8.51
C LYS A 49 -1.67 12.90 8.01
N THR A 50 -0.87 13.96 8.12
CA THR A 50 -1.28 15.30 7.63
C THR A 50 -1.41 15.35 6.11
N ARG A 51 -0.74 14.43 5.40
CA ARG A 51 -0.78 14.30 3.94
C ARG A 51 -1.33 12.94 3.55
N GLN A 52 -2.17 12.91 2.51
CA GLN A 52 -2.58 11.63 1.91
C GLN A 52 -1.47 11.13 0.99
N PHE A 53 -0.90 10.00 1.36
CA PHE A 53 0.02 9.25 0.52
C PHE A 53 -0.75 8.15 -0.20
N THR A 54 -0.88 8.28 -1.53
CA THR A 54 -1.46 7.24 -2.35
C THR A 54 -0.44 6.14 -2.54
N LYS A 55 -0.79 4.91 -2.15
CA LYS A 55 0.04 3.73 -2.41
C LYS A 55 0.19 3.56 -3.92
N LYS A 56 1.43 3.61 -4.42
CA LYS A 56 1.77 3.23 -5.79
C LYS A 56 2.21 1.77 -5.81
N TYR A 57 1.76 1.03 -6.81
CA TYR A 57 2.08 -0.38 -6.99
C TYR A 57 2.86 -0.55 -8.28
N ASN A 58 3.92 -1.36 -8.26
CA ASN A 58 4.80 -1.56 -9.43
C ASN A 58 4.02 -2.03 -10.66
N VAL A 59 3.04 -2.91 -10.46
CA VAL A 59 2.22 -3.45 -11.55
C VAL A 59 1.34 -2.36 -12.17
N ASP A 60 0.83 -1.44 -11.36
CA ASP A 60 -0.05 -0.37 -11.82
C ASP A 60 0.76 0.65 -12.64
N ASP A 61 1.99 0.96 -12.22
CA ASP A 61 2.91 1.82 -12.97
C ASP A 61 3.33 1.18 -14.31
N MET A 62 3.72 -0.09 -14.32
CA MET A 62 4.05 -0.82 -15.56
C MET A 62 2.87 -0.89 -16.54
N ALA A 63 1.65 -1.09 -16.03
CA ALA A 63 0.45 -1.09 -16.86
C ALA A 63 0.18 0.30 -17.44
N LYS A 64 0.33 1.35 -16.62
CA LYS A 64 0.14 2.74 -17.01
C LYS A 64 1.14 3.19 -18.07
N GLU A 65 2.40 2.80 -17.97
CA GLU A 65 3.43 3.06 -19.01
C GLU A 65 3.03 2.49 -20.37
N ARG A 66 2.28 1.39 -20.38
CA ARG A 66 1.76 0.75 -21.58
C ARG A 66 0.38 1.25 -22.01
N GLY A 67 -0.16 2.27 -21.33
CA GLY A 67 -1.46 2.87 -21.63
C GLY A 67 -2.66 2.12 -21.04
N PHE A 68 -2.44 1.17 -20.12
CA PHE A 68 -3.51 0.42 -19.46
C PHE A 68 -3.80 0.95 -18.06
N GLN A 69 -5.07 1.03 -17.70
CA GLN A 69 -5.50 1.36 -16.33
C GLN A 69 -5.88 0.09 -15.58
N VAL A 70 -5.23 -0.17 -14.44
CA VAL A 70 -5.56 -1.31 -13.57
C VAL A 70 -6.74 -0.95 -12.67
N LEU A 71 -7.85 -1.69 -12.80
CA LEU A 71 -8.97 -1.64 -11.87
C LEU A 71 -8.74 -2.68 -10.76
N ARG A 72 -8.68 -2.24 -9.49
CA ARG A 72 -8.57 -3.12 -8.32
C ARG A 72 -9.94 -3.33 -7.69
N LEU A 73 -10.22 -4.56 -7.27
CA LEU A 73 -11.45 -4.88 -6.54
C LEU A 73 -11.36 -4.37 -5.10
N PRO A 74 -12.48 -3.93 -4.49
CA PRO A 74 -12.50 -3.60 -3.08
C PRO A 74 -12.15 -4.85 -2.24
N PRO A 75 -11.29 -4.71 -1.21
CA PRO A 75 -10.85 -5.84 -0.40
C PRO A 75 -12.03 -6.50 0.32
N TYR A 76 -11.92 -7.82 0.55
CA TYR A 76 -12.89 -8.67 1.26
C TYR A 76 -14.25 -8.90 0.59
N HIS A 77 -14.42 -8.50 -0.68
CA HIS A 77 -15.59 -8.88 -1.46
C HIS A 77 -15.26 -10.06 -2.40
N CYS A 78 -15.07 -11.26 -1.82
CA CYS A 78 -14.79 -12.48 -2.58
C CYS A 78 -15.88 -12.82 -3.61
N ASN A 79 -17.13 -12.38 -3.38
CA ASN A 79 -18.24 -12.51 -4.33
C ASN A 79 -17.98 -11.86 -5.70
N PHE A 80 -17.03 -10.91 -5.78
CA PHE A 80 -16.64 -10.24 -7.04
C PHE A 80 -15.39 -10.86 -7.68
N ASN A 81 -14.81 -11.92 -7.11
CA ASN A 81 -13.68 -12.63 -7.70
C ASN A 81 -14.08 -14.08 -8.08
N PRO A 82 -14.45 -14.34 -9.34
CA PRO A 82 -14.89 -15.66 -9.79
C PRO A 82 -13.86 -16.78 -9.54
N ILE A 83 -12.56 -16.44 -9.49
CA ILE A 83 -11.48 -17.39 -9.22
C ILE A 83 -11.53 -17.90 -7.78
N GLU A 84 -11.84 -17.03 -6.81
CA GLU A 84 -11.97 -17.40 -5.39
C GLU A 84 -13.16 -18.34 -5.17
N MET A 85 -14.25 -18.13 -5.94
CA MET A 85 -15.43 -19.01 -5.87
C MET A 85 -15.10 -20.43 -6.33
N ILE A 86 -14.42 -20.58 -7.47
CA ILE A 86 -14.02 -21.90 -7.98
C ILE A 86 -12.99 -22.56 -7.05
N TRP A 87 -12.03 -21.80 -6.51
CA TRP A 87 -11.05 -22.32 -5.55
C TRP A 87 -11.67 -22.80 -4.24
N ALA A 88 -12.70 -22.11 -3.74
CA ALA A 88 -13.44 -22.54 -2.56
C ALA A 88 -14.16 -23.87 -2.81
N GLU A 89 -14.83 -24.01 -3.97
CA GLU A 89 -15.51 -25.25 -4.36
C GLU A 89 -14.53 -26.43 -4.48
N LEU A 90 -13.37 -26.21 -5.08
CA LEU A 90 -12.32 -27.23 -5.22
C LEU A 90 -11.69 -27.70 -3.91
N LYS A 91 -11.68 -26.86 -2.86
CA LYS A 91 -11.15 -27.20 -1.52
C LYS A 91 -12.17 -27.85 -0.60
N SER A 92 -13.46 -27.73 -0.91
CA SER A 92 -14.54 -28.35 -0.15
C SER A 92 -14.85 -29.79 -0.59
N HIS A 93 -14.18 -30.29 -1.63
CA HIS A 93 -14.09 -31.71 -2.00
C HIS A 93 -12.76 -32.30 -1.56
#